data_AF-A0A973YWK0-F1
#
_entry.id   AF-A0A973YWK0-F1
#
_cell.length_a   1.000
_cell.length_b   1.000
_cell.length_c   1.000
_cell.angle_alpha   90.00
_cell.angle_beta   90.00
_cell.angle_gamma   90.00
#
_symmetry.space_group_name_H-M   'P 1'
#
loop_
_entity.id
_entity.type
_entity.pdbx_description
1 polymer ?
#
loop_
_entity_poly.entity_id
_entity_poly.type
_entity_poly.pdbx_seq_one_letter_code
_entity_poly.pdbx_strand_id
1 'polypeptide(L)'
;MSPSARHWIALLALAALSAFLQFANVRQTEQGGVVHGDAVKYVFYAYNIKHNDTFSRLQTFGAQADVAPVPDKLTLPGYAWFVSKFLGDGPPDQAFLWRIETAQALLGVATTLLAFLVALRLAPFWWAFAAGVIVATQPHLIVISDYLLTETLFTPLVLAFVLAFLHAAAP
;
A
#
# COMPACT_ATOMS: atom_id res chain seq x y z
N MET A 1 -18.75 -16.00 15.48
CA MET A 1 -20.01 -15.29 15.20
C MET A 1 -20.29 -15.39 13.71
N SER A 2 -21.46 -15.89 13.29
CA SER A 2 -21.86 -15.85 11.88
C SER A 2 -22.11 -14.39 11.47
N PRO A 3 -21.53 -13.89 10.36
CA PRO A 3 -21.74 -12.52 9.93
C PRO A 3 -23.20 -12.31 9.53
N SER A 4 -23.91 -11.43 10.26
CA SER A 4 -25.27 -11.03 9.90
C SER A 4 -25.27 -9.99 8.77
N ALA A 5 -26.40 -9.82 8.08
CA ALA A 5 -26.55 -8.92 6.93
C ALA A 5 -26.00 -7.49 7.18
N ARG A 6 -26.19 -6.94 8.39
CA ARG A 6 -25.65 -5.61 8.75
C ARG A 6 -24.12 -5.52 8.66
N HIS A 7 -23.39 -6.60 8.94
CA HIS A 7 -21.92 -6.61 8.85
C HIS A 7 -21.48 -6.57 7.39
N TRP A 8 -22.17 -7.31 6.52
CA TRP A 8 -21.92 -7.28 5.08
C TRP A 8 -22.24 -5.92 4.47
N ILE A 9 -23.37 -5.33 4.85
CA ILE A 9 -23.74 -3.98 4.41
C ILE A 9 -22.69 -2.96 4.86
N ALA A 10 -22.24 -3.03 6.11
CA ALA A 10 -21.18 -2.15 6.62
C ALA A 10 -19.86 -2.33 5.86
N LEU A 11 -19.43 -3.57 5.60
CA LEU A 11 -18.23 -3.87 4.82
C LEU A 11 -18.33 -3.29 3.41
N LEU A 12 -19.46 -3.49 2.72
CA LEU A 12 -19.67 -2.95 1.38
C LEU A 12 -19.69 -1.42 1.38
N ALA A 13 -20.36 -0.79 2.36
CA ALA A 13 -20.41 0.66 2.47
C ALA A 13 -19.01 1.26 2.73
N LEU A 14 -18.23 0.66 3.64
CA LEU A 14 -16.86 1.09 3.93
C LEU A 14 -15.92 0.84 2.75
N ALA A 15 -16.06 -0.28 2.06
CA ALA A 15 -15.31 -0.57 0.84
C ALA A 15 -15.60 0.47 -0.24
N ALA A 16 -16.88 0.77 -0.48
CA ALA A 16 -17.28 1.75 -1.49
C ALA A 16 -16.80 3.17 -1.15
N LEU A 17 -16.94 3.60 0.11
CA LEU A 17 -16.46 4.91 0.56
C LEU A 17 -14.94 5.04 0.45
N SER A 18 -14.20 4.05 0.97
CA SER A 18 -12.74 4.05 0.91
C SER A 18 -12.24 3.97 -0.52
N ALA A 19 -12.82 3.09 -1.34
CA ALA A 19 -12.46 2.99 -2.76
C ALA A 19 -12.73 4.30 -3.49
N PHE A 20 -13.89 4.92 -3.29
CA PHE A 20 -14.20 6.21 -3.92
C PHE A 20 -13.11 7.25 -3.61
N LEU A 21 -12.73 7.41 -2.34
CA LEU A 21 -11.73 8.40 -1.93
C LEU A 21 -10.32 8.06 -2.41
N GLN A 22 -9.88 6.80 -2.24
CA GLN A 22 -8.55 6.34 -2.63
C GLN A 22 -8.34 6.46 -4.15
N PHE A 23 -9.31 5.98 -4.95
CA PHE A 23 -9.22 6.05 -6.41
C PHE A 23 -9.48 7.45 -6.97
N ALA A 24 -10.26 8.29 -6.28
CA ALA A 24 -10.36 9.70 -6.65
C ALA A 24 -9.02 10.41 -6.47
N ASN A 25 -8.31 10.15 -5.36
CA ASN A 25 -6.99 10.73 -5.11
C ASN A 25 -5.98 10.34 -6.18
N VAL A 26 -5.83 9.04 -6.48
CA VAL A 26 -4.92 8.56 -7.53
C VAL A 26 -5.24 9.13 -8.92
N ARG A 27 -6.51 9.42 -9.21
CA ARG A 27 -6.91 9.98 -10.52
C ARG A 27 -6.74 11.47 -10.65
N GLN A 28 -6.87 12.22 -9.56
CA GLN A 28 -6.96 13.68 -9.57
C GLN A 28 -5.65 14.36 -9.17
N THR A 29 -4.75 13.63 -8.52
CA THR A 29 -3.46 14.19 -8.10
C THR A 29 -2.45 14.05 -9.22
N GLU A 30 -2.06 15.17 -9.83
CA GLU A 30 -0.92 15.21 -10.75
C GLU A 30 0.37 15.40 -9.94
N GLN A 31 1.12 14.31 -9.73
CA GLN A 31 2.47 14.40 -9.20
C GLN A 31 3.41 14.82 -10.33
N GLY A 32 4.11 15.95 -10.17
CA GLY A 32 4.92 16.60 -11.21
C GLY A 32 6.19 15.84 -11.66
N GLY A 33 6.12 14.53 -11.90
CA GLY A 33 7.21 13.63 -12.33
C GLY A 33 7.19 12.27 -11.64
N VAL A 34 7.96 11.32 -12.19
CA VAL A 34 7.79 9.87 -11.92
C VAL A 34 8.16 9.46 -10.49
N VAL A 35 9.22 10.03 -9.89
CA VAL A 35 9.61 9.66 -8.51
C VAL A 35 10.36 10.82 -7.87
N HIS A 36 9.95 11.25 -6.68
CA HIS A 36 10.59 12.36 -5.97
C HIS A 36 10.97 12.00 -4.54
N GLY A 37 11.93 12.74 -3.98
CA GLY A 37 12.30 12.67 -2.58
C GLY A 37 12.80 11.29 -2.15
N ASP A 38 12.40 10.85 -0.96
CA ASP A 38 12.89 9.61 -0.34
C ASP A 38 12.39 8.34 -1.05
N ALA A 39 11.32 8.45 -1.85
CA ALA A 39 10.74 7.31 -2.55
C ALA A 39 11.61 6.78 -3.71
N VAL A 40 12.48 7.63 -4.25
CA VAL A 40 13.38 7.32 -5.38
C VAL A 40 14.21 6.07 -5.11
N LYS A 41 14.70 5.92 -3.87
CA LYS A 41 15.52 4.76 -3.50
C LYS A 41 14.75 3.45 -3.67
N TYR A 42 13.44 3.41 -3.32
CA TYR A 42 12.66 2.18 -3.41
C TYR A 42 12.48 1.73 -4.85
N VAL A 43 12.38 2.66 -5.79
CA VAL A 43 12.33 2.37 -7.23
C VAL A 43 13.67 1.84 -7.72
N PHE A 44 14.79 2.41 -7.26
CA PHE A 44 16.13 1.91 -7.61
C PHE A 44 16.37 0.48 -7.11
N TYR A 45 16.05 0.21 -5.84
CA TYR A 45 16.11 -1.15 -5.31
C TYR A 45 15.18 -2.10 -6.06
N ALA A 46 13.94 -1.70 -6.32
CA ALA A 46 12.98 -2.51 -7.05
C ALA A 46 13.46 -2.86 -8.45
N TYR A 47 14.07 -1.90 -9.14
CA TYR A 47 14.63 -2.10 -10.48
C TYR A 47 15.80 -3.08 -10.45
N ASN A 48 16.75 -2.91 -9.52
CA ASN A 48 17.88 -3.83 -9.40
C ASN A 48 17.47 -5.24 -8.96
N ILE A 49 16.45 -5.38 -8.10
CA ILE A 49 15.88 -6.69 -7.76
C ILE A 49 15.32 -7.36 -9.02
N LYS A 50 14.59 -6.62 -9.88
CA LYS A 50 13.92 -7.19 -11.05
C LYS A 50 14.88 -7.49 -12.21
N HIS A 51 15.83 -6.60 -12.48
CA HIS A 51 16.63 -6.64 -13.71
C HIS A 51 18.06 -7.13 -13.50
N ASN A 52 18.58 -7.03 -12.28
CA ASN A 52 19.99 -7.32 -11.98
C ASN A 52 20.16 -8.36 -10.87
N ASP A 53 19.07 -8.97 -10.39
CA ASP A 53 19.05 -9.92 -9.26
C ASP A 53 19.83 -9.43 -8.03
N THR A 54 19.90 -8.11 -7.84
CA THR A 54 20.80 -7.48 -6.86
C THR A 54 20.05 -6.45 -6.04
N PHE A 55 20.18 -6.49 -4.71
CA PHE A 55 19.59 -5.48 -3.83
C PHE A 55 20.53 -4.28 -3.69
N SER A 56 20.29 -3.22 -4.46
CA SER A 56 21.16 -2.03 -4.50
C SER A 56 20.37 -0.74 -4.68
N ARG A 57 20.82 0.34 -4.02
CA ARG A 57 20.31 1.71 -4.22
C ARG A 57 20.83 2.39 -5.48
N LEU A 58 21.77 1.79 -6.22
CA LEU A 58 22.33 2.44 -7.41
C LEU A 58 21.28 2.53 -8.51
N GLN A 59 21.19 3.67 -9.19
CA GLN A 59 20.35 3.79 -10.38
C GLN A 59 21.05 3.08 -11.55
N THR A 60 20.42 2.06 -12.10
CA THR A 60 20.97 1.21 -13.19
C THR A 60 20.08 1.21 -14.42
N PHE A 61 19.38 2.33 -14.63
CA PHE A 61 18.55 2.59 -15.80
C PHE A 61 18.76 4.02 -16.29
N GLY A 62 18.30 4.31 -17.51
CA GLY A 62 18.51 5.61 -18.14
C GLY A 62 20.01 5.87 -18.36
N ALA A 63 20.49 7.04 -17.94
CA ALA A 63 21.88 7.45 -18.15
C ALA A 63 22.94 6.60 -17.44
N GLN A 64 22.53 5.76 -16.48
CA GLN A 64 23.43 4.90 -15.68
C GLN A 64 23.17 3.40 -15.90
N ALA A 65 22.58 3.02 -17.05
CA ALA A 65 22.26 1.62 -17.36
C ALA A 65 23.47 0.67 -17.34
N ASP A 66 24.66 1.15 -17.69
CA ASP A 66 25.89 0.33 -17.75
C ASP A 66 26.60 0.19 -16.40
N VAL A 67 26.10 0.83 -15.34
CA VAL A 67 26.72 0.76 -14.00
C VAL A 67 26.34 -0.57 -13.35
N ALA A 68 27.34 -1.40 -13.05
CA ALA A 68 27.11 -2.64 -12.30
C ALA A 68 26.59 -2.33 -10.88
N PRO A 69 25.41 -2.86 -10.48
CA PRO A 69 24.89 -2.62 -9.14
C PRO A 69 25.76 -3.28 -8.08
N VAL A 70 25.99 -2.57 -6.97
CA VAL A 70 26.72 -3.07 -5.81
C VAL A 70 25.71 -3.35 -4.68
N PRO A 71 25.65 -4.58 -4.14
CA PRO A 71 24.74 -4.89 -3.04
C PRO A 71 24.96 -3.98 -1.83
N ASP A 72 23.88 -3.55 -1.20
CA ASP A 72 23.93 -2.78 0.04
C ASP A 72 22.83 -3.17 1.03
N LYS A 73 22.83 -2.57 2.24
CA LYS A 73 21.87 -2.87 3.32
C LYS A 73 21.32 -1.59 3.97
N LEU A 74 21.02 -0.58 3.17
CA LEU A 74 20.60 0.74 3.68
C LEU A 74 19.09 0.90 3.87
N THR A 75 18.30 -0.11 3.48
CA THR A 75 16.85 -0.15 3.76
C THR A 75 16.35 -1.59 3.88
N LEU A 76 15.11 -1.76 4.34
CA LEU A 76 14.44 -3.05 4.42
C LEU A 76 13.92 -3.47 3.03
N PRO A 77 14.06 -4.75 2.65
CA PRO A 77 13.79 -5.18 1.28
C PRO A 77 12.29 -5.34 0.95
N GLY A 78 11.42 -5.43 1.96
CA GLY A 78 10.02 -5.82 1.78
C GLY A 78 9.25 -4.90 0.83
N TYR A 79 9.35 -3.59 1.02
CA TYR A 79 8.63 -2.62 0.18
C TYR A 79 9.24 -2.53 -1.23
N ALA A 80 10.57 -2.53 -1.36
CA ALA A 80 11.22 -2.56 -2.67
C ALA A 80 10.87 -3.83 -3.47
N TRP A 81 10.79 -4.98 -2.80
CA TRP A 81 10.33 -6.22 -3.42
C TRP A 81 8.87 -6.14 -3.88
N PHE A 82 7.99 -5.52 -3.09
CA PHE A 82 6.61 -5.26 -3.52
C PHE A 82 6.56 -4.35 -4.76
N VAL A 83 7.28 -3.23 -4.76
CA VAL A 83 7.36 -2.30 -5.89
C VAL A 83 7.88 -2.99 -7.15
N SER A 84 8.84 -3.92 -7.01
CA SER A 84 9.42 -4.67 -8.16
C SER A 84 8.39 -5.45 -8.98
N LYS A 85 7.26 -5.84 -8.37
CA LYS A 85 6.19 -6.60 -9.04
C LYS A 85 5.41 -5.77 -10.06
N PHE A 86 5.53 -4.45 -10.01
CA PHE A 86 4.80 -3.52 -10.87
C PHE A 86 5.69 -2.92 -11.96
N LEU A 87 7.00 -3.12 -11.91
CA LEU A 87 7.92 -2.61 -12.93
C LEU A 87 7.70 -3.30 -14.27
N GLY A 88 7.80 -2.53 -15.36
CA GLY A 88 7.91 -3.04 -16.73
C GLY A 88 9.32 -3.54 -17.04
N ASP A 89 9.60 -3.89 -18.29
CA ASP A 89 10.93 -4.36 -18.69
C ASP A 89 11.90 -3.22 -19.03
N GLY A 90 11.36 -2.03 -19.28
CA GLY A 90 12.12 -0.80 -19.47
C GLY A 90 12.29 0.01 -18.19
N PRO A 91 12.84 1.24 -18.31
CA PRO A 91 12.93 2.19 -17.21
C PRO A 91 11.54 2.48 -16.58
N PRO A 92 11.49 2.88 -15.30
CA PRO A 92 10.25 3.30 -14.65
C PRO A 92 9.52 4.39 -15.46
N ASP A 93 8.27 4.13 -15.79
CA ASP A 93 7.43 4.96 -16.65
C ASP A 93 6.08 5.31 -15.98
N GLN A 94 5.26 6.10 -16.66
CA GLN A 94 3.94 6.48 -16.13
C GLN A 94 3.02 5.27 -15.94
N ALA A 95 3.15 4.24 -16.79
CA ALA A 95 2.37 3.02 -16.65
C ALA A 95 2.77 2.23 -15.39
N PHE A 96 4.05 2.22 -15.02
CA PHE A 96 4.52 1.70 -13.73
C PHE A 96 3.85 2.43 -12.56
N LEU A 97 3.86 3.78 -12.57
CA LEU A 97 3.23 4.58 -11.51
C LEU A 97 1.75 4.25 -11.35
N TRP A 98 1.01 4.26 -12.45
CA TRP A 98 -0.40 3.97 -12.41
C TRP A 98 -0.69 2.57 -11.82
N ARG A 99 0.14 1.58 -12.13
CA ARG A 99 0.04 0.22 -11.57
C ARG A 99 0.30 0.18 -10.07
N ILE A 100 1.38 0.81 -9.59
CA ILE A 100 1.73 0.81 -8.17
C ILE A 100 0.75 1.65 -7.35
N GLU A 101 0.37 2.84 -7.80
CA GLU A 101 -0.62 3.71 -7.12
C GLU A 101 -1.99 3.02 -7.04
N THR A 102 -2.41 2.34 -8.11
CA THR A 102 -3.62 1.50 -8.09
C THR A 102 -3.53 0.40 -7.04
N ALA A 103 -2.38 -0.28 -6.94
CA ALA A 103 -2.17 -1.30 -5.92
C ALA A 103 -2.17 -0.70 -4.49
N GLN A 104 -1.56 0.47 -4.30
CA GLN A 104 -1.58 1.17 -3.01
C GLN A 104 -2.98 1.64 -2.63
N ALA A 105 -3.79 2.13 -3.58
CA ALA A 105 -5.20 2.46 -3.35
C ALA A 105 -6.00 1.23 -2.89
N LEU A 106 -5.77 0.06 -3.51
CA LEU A 106 -6.37 -1.20 -3.07
C LEU A 106 -5.92 -1.59 -1.66
N LEU A 107 -4.65 -1.39 -1.31
CA LEU A 107 -4.13 -1.57 0.05
C LEU A 107 -4.76 -0.58 1.05
N GLY A 108 -5.07 0.64 0.61
CA GLY A 108 -5.83 1.62 1.39
C GLY A 108 -7.24 1.14 1.70
N VAL A 109 -7.95 0.57 0.71
CA VAL A 109 -9.27 -0.06 0.94
C VAL A 109 -9.16 -1.24 1.90
N ALA A 110 -8.16 -2.11 1.71
CA ALA A 110 -7.91 -3.24 2.60
C ALA A 110 -7.64 -2.77 4.04
N THR A 111 -6.88 -1.67 4.22
CA THR A 111 -6.62 -1.05 5.51
C THR A 111 -7.92 -0.66 6.22
N THR A 112 -8.84 0.00 5.53
CA THR A 112 -10.16 0.34 6.07
C THR A 112 -10.94 -0.89 6.51
N LEU A 113 -11.01 -1.92 5.67
CA LEU A 113 -11.77 -3.14 5.97
C LEU A 113 -11.16 -3.91 7.14
N LEU A 114 -9.84 -4.06 7.18
CA LEU A 114 -9.14 -4.71 8.27
C LEU A 114 -9.30 -3.93 9.58
N ALA A 115 -9.23 -2.60 9.57
CA ALA A 115 -9.47 -1.79 10.75
C ALA A 115 -10.88 -1.99 11.32
N PHE A 116 -11.90 -2.04 10.44
CA PHE A 116 -13.27 -2.35 10.85
C PHE A 116 -13.39 -3.76 11.45
N LEU A 117 -12.76 -4.77 10.84
CA LEU A 117 -12.79 -6.15 11.34
C LEU A 117 -12.06 -6.29 12.69
N VAL A 118 -10.93 -5.62 12.88
CA VAL A 118 -10.24 -5.53 14.18
C VAL A 118 -11.16 -4.87 15.20
N ALA A 119 -11.77 -3.74 14.86
CA ALA A 119 -12.66 -3.04 15.77
C ALA A 119 -13.89 -3.86 16.16
N LEU A 120 -14.44 -4.69 15.26
CA LEU A 120 -15.52 -5.63 15.56
C LEU A 120 -15.12 -6.69 16.60
N ARG A 121 -13.83 -6.99 16.76
CA ARG A 121 -13.35 -7.90 17.81
C ARG A 121 -13.23 -7.23 19.17
N LEU A 122 -13.18 -5.89 19.21
CA LEU A 122 -12.86 -5.12 20.41
C LEU A 122 -14.04 -4.28 20.93
N ALA A 123 -15.00 -3.95 20.06
CA ALA A 123 -16.07 -3.01 20.36
C ALA A 123 -17.41 -3.43 19.75
N PRO A 124 -18.54 -2.90 20.27
CA PRO A 124 -19.85 -3.07 19.65
C PRO A 124 -19.90 -2.53 18.22
N PHE A 125 -20.81 -3.09 17.41
CA PHE A 125 -20.92 -2.82 15.97
C PHE A 125 -20.85 -1.34 15.58
N TRP A 126 -21.58 -0.46 16.27
CA TRP A 126 -21.62 0.98 15.92
C TRP A 126 -20.28 1.69 16.14
N TRP A 127 -19.55 1.31 17.19
CA TRP A 127 -18.21 1.82 17.44
C TRP A 127 -17.21 1.29 16.42
N ALA A 128 -17.32 0.01 16.06
CA ALA A 128 -16.49 -0.57 15.00
C ALA A 128 -16.75 0.13 13.65
N PHE A 129 -18.02 0.37 13.31
CA PHE A 129 -18.39 1.06 12.09
C PHE A 129 -17.85 2.50 12.08
N ALA A 130 -17.99 3.24 13.18
CA ALA A 130 -17.42 4.58 13.32
C ALA A 130 -15.89 4.58 13.13
N ALA A 131 -15.18 3.61 13.71
CA ALA A 131 -13.74 3.45 13.49
C ALA A 131 -13.40 3.19 12.01
N GLY A 132 -14.18 2.34 11.33
CA GLY A 132 -14.05 2.10 9.90
C GLY A 132 -14.26 3.37 9.07
N VAL A 133 -15.27 4.18 9.38
CA VAL A 133 -15.52 5.46 8.71
C VAL A 133 -14.37 6.43 8.92
N ILE A 134 -13.88 6.58 10.16
CA ILE A 134 -12.74 7.46 10.47
C ILE A 134 -11.51 7.06 9.65
N VAL A 135 -11.20 5.76 9.59
CA VAL A 135 -10.08 5.25 8.78
C VAL A 135 -10.30 5.48 7.29
N ALA A 136 -11.52 5.26 6.79
CA ALA A 136 -11.87 5.47 5.38
C ALA A 136 -11.72 6.95 4.95
N THR A 137 -12.05 7.89 5.84
CA THR A 137 -12.07 9.32 5.52
C THR A 137 -10.82 10.06 5.99
N GLN A 138 -9.85 9.39 6.61
CA GLN A 138 -8.67 10.06 7.16
C GLN A 138 -7.77 10.58 6.02
N PRO A 139 -7.55 11.90 5.88
CA PRO A 139 -6.83 12.46 4.73
C PRO A 139 -5.42 11.90 4.58
N HIS A 140 -4.72 11.68 5.71
CA HIS A 140 -3.38 11.11 5.67
C HIS A 140 -3.34 9.70 5.07
N LEU A 141 -4.34 8.85 5.33
CA LEU A 141 -4.38 7.48 4.78
C LEU A 141 -4.79 7.44 3.31
N ILE A 142 -5.47 8.49 2.83
CA ILE A 142 -5.87 8.63 1.44
C ILE A 142 -4.67 9.13 0.61
N VAL A 143 -4.02 10.19 1.08
CA VAL A 143 -2.94 10.86 0.35
C VAL A 143 -1.70 9.98 0.22
N ILE A 144 -1.34 9.18 1.23
CA ILE A 144 -0.15 8.33 1.17
C ILE A 144 -0.22 7.25 0.07
N SER A 145 -1.43 6.88 -0.41
CA SER A 145 -1.58 5.90 -1.51
C SER A 145 -1.03 6.39 -2.83
N ASP A 146 -0.83 7.71 -2.97
CA ASP A 146 -0.26 8.38 -4.14
C ASP A 146 1.23 8.69 -3.96
N TYR A 147 1.80 8.39 -2.80
CA TYR A 147 3.24 8.45 -2.55
C TYR A 147 3.79 7.03 -2.43
N LEU A 148 4.96 6.76 -3.01
CA LEU A 148 5.61 5.46 -2.87
C LEU A 148 6.25 5.34 -1.47
N LEU A 149 5.41 5.12 -0.46
CA LEU A 149 5.75 5.02 0.95
C LEU A 149 5.55 3.60 1.47
N THR A 150 6.39 3.20 2.42
CA THR A 150 6.35 1.85 3.00
C THR A 150 5.07 1.58 3.80
N GLU A 151 4.46 2.65 4.32
CA GLU A 151 3.33 2.67 5.22
C GLU A 151 2.06 2.13 4.57
N THR A 152 1.91 2.30 3.25
CA THR A 152 0.77 1.79 2.47
C THR A 152 0.70 0.26 2.49
N LEU A 153 1.85 -0.40 2.48
CA LEU A 153 1.98 -1.85 2.59
C LEU A 153 2.04 -2.31 4.04
N PHE A 154 2.79 -1.60 4.89
CA PHE A 154 3.00 -1.98 6.28
C PHE A 154 1.69 -1.97 7.11
N THR A 155 0.88 -0.93 6.96
CA THR A 155 -0.34 -0.75 7.75
C THR A 155 -1.35 -1.90 7.61
N PRO A 156 -1.77 -2.31 6.39
CA PRO A 156 -2.69 -3.43 6.25
C PRO A 156 -2.07 -4.75 6.70
N LEU A 157 -0.75 -4.95 6.55
CA LEU A 157 -0.08 -6.17 7.05
C LEU A 157 -0.12 -6.26 8.58
N VAL A 158 0.12 -5.14 9.28
CA VAL A 158 -0.01 -5.09 10.74
C VAL A 158 -1.45 -5.32 11.17
N LEU A 159 -2.44 -4.70 10.52
CA LEU A 159 -3.85 -4.91 10.85
C LEU A 159 -4.30 -6.36 10.59
N ALA A 160 -3.83 -6.97 9.50
CA ALA A 160 -4.07 -8.38 9.21
C ALA A 160 -3.45 -9.29 10.28
N PHE A 161 -2.22 -8.99 10.70
CA PHE A 161 -1.57 -9.71 11.81
C PHE A 161 -2.34 -9.56 13.12
N VAL A 162 -2.75 -8.34 13.48
CA VAL A 162 -3.55 -8.09 14.69
C VAL A 162 -4.88 -8.84 14.63
N LEU A 163 -5.57 -8.81 13.48
CA LEU A 163 -6.82 -9.54 13.29
C LEU A 163 -6.62 -11.06 13.44
N ALA A 164 -5.58 -11.61 12.83
CA ALA A 164 -5.23 -13.02 12.94
C ALA A 164 -4.88 -13.40 14.39
N PHE A 165 -4.13 -12.56 15.09
CA PHE A 165 -3.80 -12.74 16.49
C PHE A 165 -5.04 -12.74 17.38
N LEU A 166 -5.92 -11.75 17.23
CA LEU A 166 -7.21 -11.71 17.94
C LEU A 166 -8.12 -12.89 17.59
N HIS A 167 -7.95 -13.46 16.39
CA HIS A 167 -8.64 -14.68 16.01
C HIS A 167 -8.12 -15.92 16.74
N ALA A 168 -6.80 -16.10 16.76
CA ALA A 168 -6.15 -17.22 17.41
C ALA A 168 -6.24 -17.17 18.95
N ALA A 169 -6.25 -15.97 19.54
CA ALA A 169 -6.31 -15.77 20.99
C ALA A 169 -7.74 -15.80 21.57
N ALA A 170 -8.77 -15.84 20.72
CA ALA A 170 -10.15 -15.98 21.19
C ALA A 170 -10.38 -17.41 21.71
N PRO A 171 -10.94 -17.59 22.92
CA PRO A 171 -11.24 -18.91 23.48
C PRO A 171 -12.36 -19.64 22.73
#